data_AF-A0A0H3LZ60-F1
#
_entry.id   AF-A0A0H3LZ60-F1
#
_cell.length_a   1.000
_cell.length_b   1.000
_cell.length_c   1.000
_cell.angle_alpha   90.00
_cell.angle_beta   90.00
_cell.angle_gamma   90.00
#
_symmetry.space_group_name_H-M   'P 1'
#
loop_
_entity.id
_entity.type
_entity.pdbx_description
1 polymer ?
#
loop_
_entity_poly.entity_id
_entity_poly.type
_entity_poly.pdbx_seq_one_letter_code
_entity_poly.pdbx_strand_id
1 'polypeptide(L)'
;MNKLRVKFLPITLGVILSATALTFIMLYRQFGNNIPLYVRSSFISVLVGLSAAFIGTLVICAFYSQGVAITMRDSRKRLKINLDKQVPLFIQISREELSKLDTNSNIIKLSYNNSGSKSESKSESKSESKSESKSEFELEFEPESKPEPKPEPKPEPKPESKPESKPESKPESKPESKPESKPESEFSRSVVSVTQNRGLSSDLDVEIKSKGLKLLFSEEDINNISNVPGLCVILESDKLKLLRNIRPSINRVELVNGKLSLSLSYTKIEDNTQDVEYIASDFHDALMAEIMDSNYSTWLLSQKMTVYDEIALNILYKCPIKISDYGSWLTDTEDGKVAACFFSMFEYDRNYGNLFSPQVNQMLKSHIENINKYVRTHKIEPDDKTKMHVFGLIKHTYMNKSYERNNYEFLYKNYYVDSFGSNIASLIMSSVYKDDLLKYIYALASYYTNGNGDDKTNDFIKNILTHVGYEDDIHHFCRYIECIENKQPYKSEKAEYDKSKMEFILSCVLDELCLREDTDIKTVMESARQYFMNECKKHMVFSATSNLNLDMKIKDMIVHDHHRTKTDDPQIELVNSNVCVNSIF
;
A
#
# COMPACT_ATOMS: atom_id res chain seq x y z
N MET A 1 -30.25 -23.72 14.06
CA MET A 1 -30.01 -24.69 15.15
C MET A 1 -28.83 -24.17 15.97
N ASN A 2 -29.00 -23.85 17.27
CA ASN A 2 -27.91 -23.22 18.04
C ASN A 2 -26.63 -24.06 17.99
N LYS A 3 -25.47 -23.43 17.81
CA LYS A 3 -24.13 -24.06 17.76
C LYS A 3 -23.86 -24.99 18.95
N LEU A 4 -24.43 -24.66 20.12
CA LEU A 4 -24.45 -25.55 21.29
C LEU A 4 -25.23 -26.84 21.01
N ARG A 5 -26.48 -26.74 20.52
CA ARG A 5 -27.31 -27.92 20.23
C ARG A 5 -26.65 -28.84 19.22
N VAL A 6 -26.03 -28.29 18.17
CA VAL A 6 -25.27 -29.07 17.19
C VAL A 6 -24.13 -29.83 17.86
N LYS A 7 -23.37 -29.19 18.77
CA LYS A 7 -22.24 -29.84 19.49
C LYS A 7 -22.67 -30.88 20.53
N PHE A 8 -23.80 -30.70 21.21
CA PHE A 8 -24.26 -31.61 22.26
C PHE A 8 -25.05 -32.82 21.71
N LEU A 9 -25.70 -32.67 20.56
CA LEU A 9 -26.49 -33.74 19.94
C LEU A 9 -25.69 -35.04 19.67
N PRO A 10 -24.48 -35.03 19.07
CA PRO A 10 -23.70 -36.25 18.88
C PRO A 10 -23.31 -36.87 20.23
N ILE A 11 -23.03 -36.06 21.26
CA ILE A 11 -22.70 -36.57 22.60
C ILE A 11 -23.91 -37.33 23.17
N THR A 12 -25.11 -36.75 23.11
CA THR A 12 -26.32 -37.42 23.60
C THR A 12 -26.65 -38.70 22.82
N LEU A 13 -26.54 -38.67 21.49
CA LEU A 13 -26.76 -39.85 20.65
C LEU A 13 -25.72 -40.93 20.89
N GLY A 14 -24.45 -40.55 21.11
CA GLY A 14 -23.38 -41.47 21.46
C GLY A 14 -23.62 -42.17 22.80
N VAL A 15 -24.08 -41.43 23.82
CA VAL A 15 -24.46 -42.00 25.12
C VAL A 15 -25.63 -42.98 24.96
N ILE A 16 -26.69 -42.59 24.24
CA ILE A 16 -27.85 -43.46 23.99
C ILE A 16 -27.43 -44.73 23.24
N LEU A 17 -26.64 -44.59 22.15
CA LEU A 17 -26.12 -45.69 21.35
C LEU A 17 -25.31 -46.66 22.22
N SER A 18 -24.42 -46.14 23.06
CA SER A 18 -23.60 -46.95 23.98
C SER A 18 -24.45 -47.69 25.02
N ALA A 19 -25.47 -47.04 25.59
CA ALA A 19 -26.38 -47.66 26.54
C ALA A 19 -27.22 -48.76 25.88
N THR A 20 -27.74 -48.53 24.67
CA THR A 20 -28.48 -49.56 23.90
C THR A 20 -27.61 -50.74 23.47
N ALA A 21 -26.33 -50.51 23.15
CA ALA A 21 -25.40 -51.58 22.85
C ALA A 21 -25.08 -52.41 24.10
N LEU A 22 -24.86 -51.74 25.25
CA LEU A 22 -24.56 -52.40 26.53
C LEU A 22 -25.74 -53.26 27.00
N THR A 23 -26.98 -52.75 26.91
CA THR A 23 -28.17 -53.52 27.29
C THR A 23 -28.35 -54.75 26.39
N PHE A 24 -28.10 -54.62 25.09
CA PHE A 24 -28.12 -55.76 24.18
C PHE A 24 -27.05 -56.80 24.51
N ILE A 25 -25.82 -56.38 24.83
CA ILE A 25 -24.73 -57.28 25.27
C ILE A 25 -25.10 -58.00 26.58
N MET A 26 -25.69 -57.29 27.55
CA MET A 26 -26.14 -57.89 28.81
C MET A 26 -27.26 -58.91 28.59
N LEU A 27 -28.25 -58.59 27.75
CA LEU A 27 -29.31 -59.53 27.37
C LEU A 27 -28.75 -60.76 26.66
N TYR A 28 -27.82 -60.57 25.71
CA TYR A 28 -27.16 -61.68 25.02
C TYR A 28 -26.31 -62.53 25.96
N ARG A 29 -25.66 -61.93 26.95
CA ARG A 29 -24.92 -62.67 27.99
C ARG A 29 -25.86 -63.48 28.90
N GLN A 30 -27.04 -62.97 29.20
CA GLN A 30 -28.01 -63.61 30.09
C GLN A 30 -28.79 -64.74 29.41
N PHE A 31 -29.18 -64.56 28.14
CA PHE A 31 -30.06 -65.47 27.43
C PHE A 31 -29.42 -66.18 26.23
N GLY A 32 -28.22 -65.79 25.81
CA GLY A 32 -27.49 -66.39 24.69
C GLY A 32 -28.31 -66.42 23.40
N ASN A 33 -28.36 -67.59 22.77
CA ASN A 33 -29.15 -67.82 21.56
C ASN A 33 -30.64 -68.05 21.82
N ASN A 34 -31.10 -68.04 23.08
CA ASN A 34 -32.51 -68.24 23.42
C ASN A 34 -33.34 -66.95 23.32
N ILE A 35 -32.73 -65.82 22.94
CA ILE A 35 -33.45 -64.58 22.67
C ILE A 35 -34.32 -64.77 21.41
N PRO A 36 -35.64 -64.49 21.48
CA PRO A 36 -36.50 -64.62 20.31
C PRO A 36 -35.99 -63.81 19.13
N LEU A 37 -36.07 -64.39 17.93
CA LEU A 37 -35.48 -63.81 16.72
C LEU A 37 -36.00 -62.40 16.43
N TYR A 38 -37.27 -62.12 16.73
CA TYR A 38 -37.88 -60.79 16.60
C TYR A 38 -37.26 -59.74 17.53
N VAL A 39 -36.90 -60.12 18.77
CA VAL A 39 -36.23 -59.22 19.74
C VAL A 39 -34.84 -58.89 19.23
N ARG A 40 -34.07 -59.90 18.80
CA ARG A 40 -32.73 -59.71 18.24
C ARG A 40 -32.75 -58.79 17.03
N SER A 41 -33.67 -59.01 16.09
CA SER A 41 -33.81 -58.17 14.90
C SER A 41 -34.21 -56.73 15.26
N SER A 42 -35.10 -56.54 16.24
CA SER A 42 -35.50 -55.21 16.71
C SER A 42 -34.34 -54.41 17.29
N PHE A 43 -33.51 -55.02 18.14
CA PHE A 43 -32.31 -54.37 18.69
C PHE A 43 -31.30 -53.99 17.60
N ILE A 44 -31.08 -54.87 16.62
CA ILE A 44 -30.19 -54.59 15.49
C ILE A 44 -30.72 -53.41 14.68
N SER A 45 -32.02 -53.37 14.36
CA SER A 45 -32.63 -52.25 13.64
C SER A 45 -32.51 -50.92 14.39
N VAL A 46 -32.70 -50.92 15.72
CA VAL A 46 -32.52 -49.72 16.56
C VAL A 46 -31.05 -49.28 16.58
N LEU A 47 -30.10 -50.21 16.72
CA LEU A 47 -28.67 -49.90 16.69
C LEU A 47 -28.24 -49.33 15.34
N VAL A 48 -28.72 -49.89 14.22
CA VAL A 48 -28.44 -49.37 12.88
C VAL A 48 -29.02 -47.96 12.71
N GLY A 49 -30.28 -47.74 13.13
CA GLY A 49 -30.92 -46.42 13.08
C GLY A 49 -30.18 -45.36 13.92
N LEU A 50 -29.81 -45.70 15.16
CA LEU A 50 -29.04 -44.82 16.05
C LEU A 50 -27.62 -44.55 15.50
N SER A 51 -26.98 -45.55 14.90
CA SER A 51 -25.65 -45.38 14.28
C SER A 51 -25.72 -44.44 13.08
N ALA A 52 -26.73 -44.60 12.20
CA ALA A 52 -26.94 -43.70 11.06
C ALA A 52 -27.24 -42.26 11.53
N ALA A 53 -28.08 -42.09 12.56
CA ALA A 53 -28.36 -40.79 13.15
C ALA A 53 -27.10 -40.15 13.77
N PHE A 54 -26.31 -40.92 14.51
CA PHE A 54 -25.06 -40.45 15.11
C PHE A 54 -24.06 -39.98 14.03
N ILE A 55 -23.83 -40.80 12.99
CA ILE A 55 -22.96 -40.43 11.86
C ILE A 55 -23.48 -39.18 11.16
N GLY A 56 -24.79 -39.09 10.89
CA GLY A 56 -25.41 -37.90 10.31
C GLY A 56 -25.15 -36.65 11.15
N THR A 57 -25.26 -36.74 12.49
CA THR A 57 -24.95 -35.60 13.36
C THR A 57 -23.47 -35.22 13.40
N LEU A 58 -22.55 -36.18 13.27
CA LEU A 58 -21.11 -35.91 13.14
C LEU A 58 -20.79 -35.17 11.84
N VAL A 59 -21.40 -35.58 10.72
CA VAL A 59 -21.26 -34.90 9.43
C VAL A 59 -21.77 -33.46 9.53
N ILE A 60 -22.94 -33.26 10.13
CA ILE A 60 -23.51 -31.91 10.37
C ILE A 60 -22.56 -31.08 11.25
N CYS A 61 -22.02 -31.67 12.33
CA CYS A 61 -21.04 -30.98 13.17
C CYS A 61 -19.78 -30.57 12.40
N ALA A 62 -19.29 -31.43 11.51
CA ALA A 62 -18.14 -31.15 10.68
C ALA A 62 -18.40 -29.94 9.77
N PHE A 63 -19.55 -29.89 9.10
CA PHE A 63 -19.96 -28.73 8.30
C PHE A 63 -20.04 -27.45 9.15
N TYR A 64 -20.67 -27.48 10.33
CA TYR A 64 -20.75 -26.31 11.24
C TYR A 64 -19.41 -25.89 11.86
N SER A 65 -18.39 -26.74 11.80
CA SER A 65 -17.07 -26.46 12.40
C SER A 65 -16.10 -25.77 11.45
N GLN A 66 -16.40 -25.72 10.15
CA GLN A 66 -15.53 -25.10 9.15
C GLN A 66 -15.50 -23.57 9.31
N GLY A 67 -14.32 -22.98 9.12
CA GLY A 67 -14.08 -21.54 9.23
C GLY A 67 -13.60 -21.10 10.62
N VAL A 68 -13.54 -19.78 10.81
CA VAL A 68 -13.10 -19.13 12.04
C VAL A 68 -14.31 -18.69 12.84
N ALA A 69 -14.42 -19.13 14.09
CA ALA A 69 -15.50 -18.72 14.97
C ALA A 69 -15.31 -17.27 15.42
N ILE A 70 -16.40 -16.50 15.42
CA ILE A 70 -16.43 -15.15 15.99
C ILE A 70 -16.72 -15.26 17.49
N THR A 71 -15.96 -14.53 18.29
CA THR A 71 -16.20 -14.41 19.73
C THR A 71 -16.69 -13.00 20.06
N MET A 72 -17.73 -12.91 20.90
CA MET A 72 -18.22 -11.64 21.43
C MET A 72 -17.49 -11.32 22.73
N ARG A 73 -16.95 -10.10 22.83
CA ARG A 73 -16.27 -9.62 24.04
C ARG A 73 -17.23 -8.85 24.95
N ASP A 74 -17.16 -9.12 26.26
CA ASP A 74 -17.73 -8.23 27.28
C ASP A 74 -16.87 -6.96 27.35
N SER A 75 -17.50 -5.82 27.08
CA SER A 75 -16.91 -4.49 27.00
C SER A 75 -16.08 -4.08 28.22
N ARG A 76 -16.28 -4.72 29.37
CA ARG A 76 -15.61 -4.44 30.64
C ARG A 76 -14.25 -5.12 30.85
N LYS A 77 -13.85 -6.08 30.01
CA LYS A 77 -12.59 -6.84 30.20
C LYS A 77 -11.55 -6.40 29.19
N ARG A 78 -10.33 -5.99 29.60
CA ARG A 78 -9.21 -5.64 28.69
C ARG A 78 -8.87 -6.77 27.70
N LEU A 79 -8.50 -6.42 26.47
CA LEU A 79 -7.93 -7.35 25.48
C LEU A 79 -6.60 -7.85 26.05
N LYS A 80 -6.55 -9.13 26.44
CA LYS A 80 -5.30 -9.76 26.88
C LYS A 80 -4.54 -10.23 25.65
N ILE A 81 -3.83 -9.30 25.02
CA ILE A 81 -2.95 -9.59 23.87
C ILE A 81 -1.54 -9.69 24.40
N ASN A 82 -0.86 -10.80 24.09
CA ASN A 82 0.58 -10.87 24.30
C ASN A 82 1.26 -10.23 23.09
N LEU A 83 1.51 -8.92 23.16
CA LEU A 83 2.09 -8.16 22.06
C LEU A 83 3.43 -8.73 21.59
N ASP A 84 4.16 -9.49 22.43
CA ASP A 84 5.41 -10.16 22.05
C ASP A 84 5.23 -11.33 21.07
N LYS A 85 4.05 -11.93 21.04
CA LYS A 85 3.75 -13.11 20.20
C LYS A 85 2.58 -12.90 19.25
N GLN A 86 1.86 -11.80 19.39
CA GLN A 86 0.61 -11.53 18.69
C GLN A 86 0.59 -10.11 18.14
N VAL A 87 0.00 -9.95 16.95
CA VAL A 87 -0.31 -8.64 16.38
C VAL A 87 -1.80 -8.62 16.02
N PRO A 88 -2.59 -7.76 16.67
CA PRO A 88 -3.99 -7.57 16.29
C PRO A 88 -4.12 -6.82 14.97
N LEU A 89 -4.94 -7.36 14.07
CA LEU A 89 -5.49 -6.63 12.94
C LEU A 89 -6.89 -6.13 13.32
N PHE A 90 -7.05 -4.82 13.37
CA PHE A 90 -8.32 -4.18 13.70
C PHE A 90 -8.97 -3.60 12.43
N ILE A 91 -10.19 -4.06 12.16
CA ILE A 91 -11.05 -3.56 11.09
C ILE A 91 -12.10 -2.68 11.73
N GLN A 92 -12.04 -1.37 11.48
CA GLN A 92 -12.99 -0.42 12.05
C GLN A 92 -14.31 -0.49 11.29
N ILE A 93 -15.37 -0.91 11.97
CA ILE A 93 -16.68 -1.17 11.38
C ILE A 93 -17.74 -0.52 12.28
N SER A 94 -18.72 0.18 11.70
CA SER A 94 -19.80 0.78 12.49
C SER A 94 -20.70 -0.28 13.11
N ARG A 95 -21.51 0.11 14.10
CA ARG A 95 -22.41 -0.81 14.81
C ARG A 95 -23.45 -1.42 13.87
N GLU A 96 -24.00 -0.59 12.99
CA GLU A 96 -25.01 -0.99 12.00
C GLU A 96 -24.42 -2.05 11.06
N GLU A 97 -23.19 -1.82 10.60
CA GLU A 97 -22.46 -2.73 9.71
C GLU A 97 -22.03 -4.02 10.42
N LEU A 98 -21.63 -3.97 11.71
CA LEU A 98 -21.36 -5.15 12.53
C LEU A 98 -22.61 -6.00 12.79
N SER A 99 -23.79 -5.40 12.81
CA SER A 99 -25.04 -6.14 13.03
C SER A 99 -25.40 -7.08 11.87
N LYS A 100 -24.83 -6.85 10.68
CA LYS A 100 -24.99 -7.73 9.51
C LYS A 100 -24.27 -9.08 9.68
N LEU A 101 -23.27 -9.15 10.56
CA LEU A 101 -22.57 -10.38 10.88
C LEU A 101 -23.39 -11.25 11.83
N ASP A 102 -23.58 -12.50 11.45
CA ASP A 102 -24.13 -13.52 12.33
C ASP A 102 -23.02 -14.06 13.24
N THR A 103 -23.05 -13.69 14.51
CA THR A 103 -22.04 -14.07 15.52
C THR A 103 -22.05 -15.56 15.86
N ASN A 104 -23.11 -16.30 15.51
CA ASN A 104 -23.18 -17.74 15.70
C ASN A 104 -22.52 -18.52 14.55
N SER A 105 -22.35 -17.87 13.39
CA SER A 105 -21.76 -18.43 12.18
C SER A 105 -20.25 -18.23 12.14
N ASN A 106 -19.54 -19.16 11.48
CA ASN A 106 -18.09 -19.04 11.31
C ASN A 106 -17.78 -18.29 10.02
N ILE A 107 -16.73 -17.49 10.01
CA ILE A 107 -16.23 -16.85 8.79
C ILE A 107 -15.36 -17.86 8.03
N ILE A 108 -15.75 -18.20 6.81
CA ILE A 108 -14.96 -19.06 5.91
C ILE A 108 -14.16 -18.25 4.90
N LYS A 109 -14.64 -17.05 4.54
CA LYS A 109 -13.94 -16.12 3.66
C LYS A 109 -14.03 -14.70 4.18
N LEU A 110 -12.92 -13.96 4.15
CA LEU A 110 -12.90 -12.52 4.35
C LEU A 110 -11.91 -11.91 3.36
N SER A 111 -12.32 -10.89 2.61
CA SER A 111 -11.45 -10.20 1.67
C SER A 111 -11.55 -8.70 1.81
N TYR A 112 -10.39 -8.05 1.81
CA TYR A 112 -10.23 -6.61 1.75
C TYR A 112 -9.15 -6.29 0.72
N ASN A 113 -9.46 -5.39 -0.21
CA ASN A 113 -8.49 -4.83 -1.16
C ASN A 113 -8.51 -3.32 -1.01
N ASN A 114 -7.33 -2.72 -0.80
CA ASN A 114 -7.19 -1.28 -0.81
C ASN A 114 -7.16 -0.78 -2.26
N SER A 115 -8.33 -0.61 -2.90
CA SER A 115 -8.44 -0.14 -4.29
C SER A 115 -8.31 1.40 -4.43
N GLY A 116 -7.64 2.07 -3.48
CA GLY A 116 -7.42 3.51 -3.47
C GLY A 116 -6.24 4.00 -4.33
N SER A 117 -5.40 3.12 -4.88
CA SER A 117 -4.34 3.49 -5.82
C SER A 117 -4.75 3.12 -7.25
N LYS A 118 -5.07 4.13 -8.07
CA LYS A 118 -5.21 3.97 -9.52
C LYS A 118 -3.87 3.47 -10.10
N SER A 119 -3.78 2.18 -10.39
CA SER A 119 -2.87 1.63 -11.38
C SER A 119 -3.73 0.96 -12.44
N GLU A 120 -3.86 1.60 -13.59
CA GLU A 120 -4.45 0.99 -14.78
C GLU A 120 -3.53 -0.13 -15.28
N SER A 121 -3.89 -1.37 -14.98
CA SER A 121 -3.42 -2.53 -15.72
C SER A 121 -4.63 -3.38 -16.09
N LYS A 122 -5.14 -3.10 -17.29
CA LYS A 122 -6.19 -3.86 -17.95
C LYS A 122 -5.62 -5.26 -18.26
N SER A 123 -5.94 -6.25 -17.43
CA SER A 123 -5.72 -7.66 -17.76
C SER A 123 -7.06 -8.27 -18.15
N GLU A 124 -7.22 -8.52 -19.44
CA GLU A 124 -8.28 -9.36 -19.98
C GLU A 124 -7.94 -10.82 -19.66
N SER A 125 -8.67 -11.41 -18.72
CA SER A 125 -8.72 -12.87 -18.55
C SER A 125 -10.08 -13.36 -19.02
N LYS A 126 -10.20 -13.68 -20.32
CA LYS A 126 -11.29 -14.48 -20.86
C LYS A 126 -10.94 -15.94 -20.63
N SER A 127 -11.71 -16.58 -19.76
CA SER A 127 -11.63 -18.01 -19.45
C SER A 127 -12.10 -18.85 -20.64
N GLU A 128 -11.22 -19.71 -21.15
CA GLU A 128 -11.57 -20.85 -21.99
C GLU A 128 -11.68 -22.12 -21.14
N SER A 129 -12.80 -22.83 -21.31
CA SER A 129 -12.84 -24.28 -21.17
C SER A 129 -13.98 -24.81 -22.06
N LYS A 130 -13.66 -25.57 -23.10
CA LYS A 130 -13.81 -27.04 -23.13
C LYS A 130 -13.91 -27.63 -24.56
N SER A 131 -13.10 -28.68 -24.76
CA SER A 131 -13.25 -29.88 -25.61
C SER A 131 -13.22 -29.80 -27.14
N GLU A 132 -12.08 -30.30 -27.66
CA GLU A 132 -11.89 -31.34 -28.68
C GLU A 132 -13.09 -31.79 -29.54
N SER A 133 -12.96 -31.65 -30.87
CA SER A 133 -13.09 -32.79 -31.79
C SER A 133 -12.36 -32.55 -33.11
N LYS A 134 -11.43 -33.46 -33.38
CA LYS A 134 -10.67 -33.75 -34.60
C LYS A 134 -11.56 -33.82 -35.86
N SER A 135 -11.13 -33.21 -36.98
CA SER A 135 -11.20 -33.78 -38.34
C SER A 135 -10.46 -32.90 -39.35
N GLU A 136 -9.66 -33.59 -40.14
CA GLU A 136 -8.70 -33.18 -41.17
C GLU A 136 -9.42 -33.25 -42.53
N PHE A 137 -9.33 -32.23 -43.38
CA PHE A 137 -9.21 -32.37 -44.84
C PHE A 137 -8.83 -31.04 -45.50
N GLU A 138 -7.99 -31.22 -46.50
CA GLU A 138 -7.10 -30.31 -47.21
C GLU A 138 -7.75 -29.83 -48.53
N LEU A 139 -7.36 -28.65 -49.02
CA LEU A 139 -7.03 -28.29 -50.43
C LEU A 139 -7.47 -26.87 -50.88
N GLU A 140 -6.41 -26.06 -51.14
CA GLU A 140 -6.13 -25.16 -52.27
C GLU A 140 -7.23 -24.32 -52.95
N PHE A 141 -7.01 -23.00 -53.07
CA PHE A 141 -6.60 -22.33 -54.32
C PHE A 141 -6.21 -20.85 -54.05
N GLU A 142 -5.05 -20.45 -54.56
CA GLU A 142 -4.49 -19.08 -54.72
C GLU A 142 -4.88 -18.52 -56.13
N PRO A 143 -4.45 -17.32 -56.61
CA PRO A 143 -4.67 -15.93 -56.16
C PRO A 143 -5.02 -14.99 -57.36
N GLU A 144 -4.63 -13.70 -57.27
CA GLU A 144 -4.61 -12.60 -58.28
C GLU A 144 -5.81 -11.61 -58.18
N SER A 145 -5.66 -10.28 -58.17
CA SER A 145 -4.64 -9.40 -58.77
C SER A 145 -4.70 -7.96 -58.19
N LYS A 146 -3.55 -7.27 -58.17
CA LYS A 146 -3.30 -5.80 -58.04
C LYS A 146 -3.44 -5.10 -59.43
N PRO A 147 -3.18 -3.78 -59.67
CA PRO A 147 -2.96 -2.57 -58.81
C PRO A 147 -3.68 -1.25 -59.27
N GLU A 148 -3.54 -0.19 -58.44
CA GLU A 148 -3.48 1.32 -58.61
C GLU A 148 -3.56 2.02 -60.00
N PRO A 149 -3.79 3.38 -60.17
CA PRO A 149 -3.39 4.54 -59.30
C PRO A 149 -4.29 5.84 -59.24
N LYS A 150 -3.78 6.85 -58.48
CA LYS A 150 -4.11 8.30 -58.18
C LYS A 150 -4.46 9.24 -59.38
N PRO A 151 -4.74 10.60 -59.31
CA PRO A 151 -4.55 11.65 -58.24
C PRO A 151 -5.61 12.81 -58.06
N GLU A 152 -5.46 13.61 -56.96
CA GLU A 152 -5.69 15.08 -56.61
C GLU A 152 -6.61 16.06 -57.42
N PRO A 153 -6.89 17.36 -57.02
CA PRO A 153 -6.93 18.11 -55.71
C PRO A 153 -8.14 19.13 -55.51
N LYS A 154 -8.22 19.78 -54.30
CA LYS A 154 -8.74 21.13 -53.79
C LYS A 154 -9.77 22.02 -54.58
N PRO A 155 -10.48 23.07 -54.04
CA PRO A 155 -10.28 23.93 -52.82
C PRO A 155 -11.55 24.42 -52.01
N GLU A 156 -11.29 25.27 -50.99
CA GLU A 156 -12.07 26.17 -50.07
C GLU A 156 -13.24 27.03 -50.69
N PRO A 157 -14.10 27.84 -49.96
CA PRO A 157 -13.89 28.56 -48.67
C PRO A 157 -15.11 28.80 -47.69
N LYS A 158 -14.80 29.46 -46.55
CA LYS A 158 -15.61 30.22 -45.55
C LYS A 158 -16.48 31.36 -46.19
N PRO A 159 -17.46 32.08 -45.53
CA PRO A 159 -17.37 32.65 -44.16
C PRO A 159 -18.67 32.98 -43.33
N GLU A 160 -18.41 33.34 -42.06
CA GLU A 160 -19.01 34.40 -41.19
C GLU A 160 -20.52 34.55 -40.90
N SER A 161 -20.86 34.56 -39.59
CA SER A 161 -21.61 35.69 -38.96
C SER A 161 -21.45 35.72 -37.42
N LYS A 162 -20.92 36.83 -36.89
CA LYS A 162 -21.19 37.44 -35.55
C LYS A 162 -22.46 38.34 -35.67
N PRO A 163 -23.02 39.08 -34.67
CA PRO A 163 -22.51 39.46 -33.33
C PRO A 163 -23.51 39.51 -32.13
N GLU A 164 -22.92 39.56 -30.92
CA GLU A 164 -23.17 40.39 -29.71
C GLU A 164 -24.57 40.67 -29.11
N SER A 165 -24.71 40.39 -27.80
CA SER A 165 -25.22 41.36 -26.80
C SER A 165 -24.68 41.04 -25.38
N LYS A 166 -24.35 42.09 -24.62
CA LYS A 166 -23.87 42.19 -23.21
C LYS A 166 -24.75 43.29 -22.54
N PRO A 167 -24.62 43.65 -21.24
CA PRO A 167 -24.72 42.91 -19.97
C PRO A 167 -25.62 43.64 -18.91
N GLU A 168 -25.56 43.17 -17.65
CA GLU A 168 -25.75 43.90 -16.36
C GLU A 168 -26.97 43.56 -15.47
N SER A 169 -26.69 42.98 -14.30
CA SER A 169 -27.06 43.55 -12.98
C SER A 169 -26.41 42.78 -11.80
N LYS A 170 -25.97 43.53 -10.79
CA LYS A 170 -25.45 43.18 -9.44
C LYS A 170 -26.22 44.09 -8.44
N PRO A 171 -26.08 44.02 -7.10
CA PRO A 171 -25.94 42.90 -6.15
C PRO A 171 -26.84 43.09 -4.87
N GLU A 172 -26.57 42.31 -3.80
CA GLU A 172 -26.85 42.52 -2.34
C GLU A 172 -27.95 41.69 -1.64
N SER A 173 -27.52 40.74 -0.78
CA SER A 173 -27.70 40.82 0.69
C SER A 173 -27.02 39.64 1.42
N LYS A 174 -26.25 39.98 2.48
CA LYS A 174 -25.67 39.13 3.56
C LYS A 174 -26.40 39.52 4.87
N PRO A 175 -26.09 38.97 6.07
CA PRO A 175 -25.80 37.59 6.53
C PRO A 175 -26.59 37.24 7.84
N GLU A 176 -26.52 35.99 8.36
CA GLU A 176 -26.24 35.68 9.78
C GLU A 176 -26.43 34.19 10.17
N SER A 177 -25.32 33.58 10.67
CA SER A 177 -25.17 32.64 11.81
C SER A 177 -26.06 31.38 11.93
N LYS A 178 -25.57 30.16 12.14
CA LYS A 178 -24.52 29.67 13.07
C LYS A 178 -23.82 28.36 12.59
N PRO A 179 -22.66 28.03 13.18
CA PRO A 179 -21.70 27.02 12.72
C PRO A 179 -21.83 25.64 13.40
N GLU A 180 -20.95 24.73 12.98
CA GLU A 180 -20.66 23.36 13.49
C GLU A 180 -21.24 22.18 12.70
N SER A 181 -20.85 22.07 11.43
CA SER A 181 -20.47 20.77 10.89
C SER A 181 -18.96 20.61 11.07
N LYS A 182 -18.55 19.79 12.04
CA LYS A 182 -17.22 19.15 12.00
C LYS A 182 -17.02 18.58 10.59
N PRO A 183 -15.85 18.73 9.96
CA PRO A 183 -15.58 17.99 8.74
C PRO A 183 -15.52 16.51 9.14
N GLU A 184 -16.62 15.79 8.95
CA GLU A 184 -16.53 14.37 8.67
C GLU A 184 -15.74 14.27 7.38
N SER A 185 -14.43 14.14 7.56
CA SER A 185 -13.48 13.67 6.58
C SER A 185 -14.19 12.62 5.70
N GLU A 186 -14.26 12.91 4.40
CA GLU A 186 -14.55 11.92 3.38
C GLU A 186 -13.43 10.87 3.40
N PHE A 187 -13.45 10.00 4.42
CA PHE A 187 -12.71 8.76 4.41
C PHE A 187 -13.35 7.92 3.32
N SER A 188 -12.58 7.70 2.26
CA SER A 188 -12.77 6.62 1.29
C SER A 188 -13.30 5.37 1.99
N ARG A 189 -14.60 5.09 1.83
CA ARG A 189 -15.25 3.92 2.44
C ARG A 189 -14.71 2.67 1.74
N SER A 190 -13.91 1.88 2.45
CA SER A 190 -13.46 0.59 1.94
C SER A 190 -14.48 -0.50 2.26
N VAL A 191 -14.74 -1.40 1.33
CA VAL A 191 -15.67 -2.53 1.51
C VAL A 191 -14.88 -3.79 1.89
N VAL A 192 -15.37 -4.51 2.90
CA VAL A 192 -14.88 -5.82 3.32
C VAL A 192 -15.95 -6.84 2.96
N SER A 193 -15.61 -7.83 2.13
CA SER A 193 -16.52 -8.93 1.81
C SER A 193 -16.29 -10.08 2.78
N VAL A 194 -17.35 -10.61 3.36
CA VAL A 194 -17.32 -11.70 4.34
C VAL A 194 -18.30 -12.78 3.95
N THR A 195 -17.84 -14.03 3.89
CA THR A 195 -18.70 -15.21 3.72
C THR A 195 -18.74 -15.99 5.03
N GLN A 196 -19.95 -16.21 5.56
CA GLN A 196 -20.19 -16.94 6.79
C GLN A 196 -20.87 -18.28 6.53
N ASN A 197 -20.28 -19.33 7.07
CA ASN A 197 -20.79 -20.69 7.02
C ASN A 197 -21.92 -20.87 8.03
N ARG A 198 -23.10 -21.24 7.52
CA ARG A 198 -24.34 -21.50 8.28
C ARG A 198 -24.68 -23.00 8.41
N GLY A 199 -23.73 -23.87 8.08
CA GLY A 199 -23.83 -25.32 8.18
C GLY A 199 -24.60 -25.94 7.03
N LEU A 200 -25.82 -26.42 7.28
CA LEU A 200 -26.68 -27.02 6.24
C LEU A 200 -27.44 -25.98 5.39
N SER A 201 -27.47 -24.73 5.84
CA SER A 201 -28.04 -23.61 5.08
C SER A 201 -27.02 -23.04 4.11
N SER A 202 -27.48 -22.32 3.08
CA SER A 202 -26.58 -21.58 2.20
C SER A 202 -25.70 -20.62 2.99
N ASP A 203 -24.47 -20.46 2.54
CA ASP A 203 -23.54 -19.49 3.08
C ASP A 203 -24.15 -18.07 3.02
N LEU A 204 -23.77 -17.25 3.98
CA LEU A 204 -24.16 -15.85 4.02
C LEU A 204 -23.00 -14.99 3.51
N ASP A 205 -23.19 -14.37 2.36
CA ASP A 205 -22.31 -13.33 1.87
C ASP A 205 -22.75 -11.95 2.37
N VAL A 206 -21.83 -11.22 2.98
CA VAL A 206 -22.05 -9.89 3.56
C VAL A 206 -20.99 -8.94 3.05
N GLU A 207 -21.41 -7.78 2.56
CA GLU A 207 -20.54 -6.65 2.32
C GLU A 207 -20.64 -5.65 3.47
N ILE A 208 -19.49 -5.37 4.08
CA ILE A 208 -19.36 -4.54 5.27
C ILE A 208 -18.60 -3.28 4.91
N LYS A 209 -19.18 -2.13 5.19
CA LYS A 209 -18.48 -0.85 5.05
C LYS A 209 -17.53 -0.68 6.24
N SER A 210 -16.26 -0.45 5.95
CA SER A 210 -15.21 -0.20 6.94
C SER A 210 -14.70 1.24 6.85
N LYS A 211 -14.27 1.79 7.98
CA LYS A 211 -13.60 3.10 8.06
C LYS A 211 -12.07 3.00 7.93
N GLY A 212 -11.54 1.79 7.78
CA GLY A 212 -10.12 1.53 7.66
C GLY A 212 -9.68 0.29 8.43
N LEU A 213 -8.45 -0.15 8.14
CA LEU A 213 -7.78 -1.27 8.79
C LEU A 213 -6.48 -0.80 9.41
N LYS A 214 -6.12 -1.34 10.58
CA LYS A 214 -4.85 -1.04 11.27
C LYS A 214 -4.28 -2.30 11.90
N LEU A 215 -2.95 -2.46 11.80
CA LEU A 215 -2.20 -3.37 12.67
C LEU A 215 -1.85 -2.63 13.95
N LEU A 216 -1.98 -3.28 15.10
CA LEU A 216 -1.70 -2.68 16.40
C LEU A 216 -0.39 -3.27 16.95
N PHE A 217 0.55 -2.41 17.32
CA PHE A 217 1.88 -2.84 17.75
C PHE A 217 2.19 -2.46 19.21
N SER A 218 1.42 -1.53 19.78
CA SER A 218 1.62 -1.02 21.15
C SER A 218 0.35 -1.10 22.00
N GLU A 219 0.52 -0.96 23.33
CA GLU A 219 -0.64 -0.81 24.24
C GLU A 219 -1.42 0.48 23.97
N GLU A 220 -0.75 1.54 23.51
CA GLU A 220 -1.39 2.80 23.13
C GLU A 220 -2.33 2.59 21.94
N ASP A 221 -1.92 1.84 20.91
CA ASP A 221 -2.77 1.48 19.78
C ASP A 221 -4.04 0.74 20.22
N ILE A 222 -3.88 -0.20 21.17
CA ILE A 222 -4.99 -0.96 21.74
C ILE A 222 -5.93 -0.05 22.54
N ASN A 223 -5.38 0.88 23.32
CA ASN A 223 -6.16 1.84 24.09
C ASN A 223 -6.94 2.79 23.17
N ASN A 224 -6.35 3.22 22.06
CA ASN A 224 -6.97 4.09 21.06
C ASN A 224 -8.20 3.47 20.39
N ILE A 225 -8.26 2.13 20.28
CA ILE A 225 -9.43 1.43 19.72
C ILE A 225 -10.42 0.93 20.78
N SER A 226 -10.16 1.16 22.08
CA SER A 226 -10.93 0.56 23.17
C SER A 226 -12.43 0.88 23.13
N ASN A 227 -12.80 2.06 22.63
CA ASN A 227 -14.20 2.51 22.50
C ASN A 227 -14.71 2.51 21.05
N VAL A 228 -13.91 2.02 20.10
CA VAL A 228 -14.25 2.03 18.68
C VAL A 228 -14.83 0.65 18.30
N PRO A 229 -16.04 0.57 17.74
CA PRO A 229 -16.58 -0.70 17.29
C PRO A 229 -15.76 -1.23 16.10
N GLY A 230 -15.56 -2.55 16.08
CA GLY A 230 -14.86 -3.20 14.97
C GLY A 230 -14.65 -4.69 15.13
N LEU A 231 -14.02 -5.29 14.13
CA LEU A 231 -13.61 -6.69 14.13
C LEU A 231 -12.11 -6.76 14.40
N CYS A 232 -11.71 -7.43 15.48
CA CYS A 232 -10.31 -7.61 15.87
C CYS A 232 -9.89 -9.06 15.59
N VAL A 233 -8.92 -9.24 14.69
CA VAL A 233 -8.34 -10.54 14.37
C VAL A 233 -6.98 -10.65 15.05
N ILE A 234 -6.83 -11.59 15.98
CA ILE A 234 -5.56 -11.80 16.69
C ILE A 234 -4.71 -12.74 15.86
N LEU A 235 -3.58 -12.23 15.37
CA LEU A 235 -2.66 -12.94 14.48
C LEU A 235 -1.40 -13.39 15.23
N GLU A 236 -0.90 -14.58 14.89
CA GLU A 236 0.37 -15.13 15.35
C GLU A 236 1.26 -15.47 14.14
N SER A 237 2.54 -15.07 14.20
CA SER A 237 3.57 -15.42 13.22
C SER A 237 4.96 -15.39 13.86
N ASP A 238 5.88 -16.17 13.32
CA ASP A 238 7.32 -16.10 13.60
C ASP A 238 7.96 -14.81 13.05
N LYS A 239 7.37 -14.20 12.01
CA LYS A 239 7.84 -12.97 11.37
C LYS A 239 7.34 -11.68 12.02
N LEU A 240 6.70 -11.74 13.19
CA LEU A 240 6.16 -10.56 13.88
C LEU A 240 7.22 -9.54 14.29
N LYS A 241 8.46 -9.97 14.57
CA LYS A 241 9.56 -9.04 14.90
C LYS A 241 9.80 -8.04 13.77
N LEU A 242 9.82 -8.54 12.53
CA LEU A 242 10.00 -7.70 11.34
C LEU A 242 8.86 -6.69 11.20
N LEU A 243 7.61 -7.11 11.44
CA LEU A 243 6.44 -6.21 11.38
C LEU A 243 6.47 -5.07 12.40
N ARG A 244 7.15 -5.24 13.54
CA ARG A 244 7.25 -4.18 14.55
C ARG A 244 8.31 -3.14 14.21
N ASN A 245 9.36 -3.56 13.51
CA ASN A 245 10.46 -2.68 13.12
C ASN A 245 10.12 -1.84 11.89
N ILE A 246 9.08 -2.24 11.15
CA ILE A 246 8.60 -1.52 9.97
C ILE A 246 7.22 -0.91 10.25
N ARG A 247 6.84 0.12 9.49
CA ARG A 247 5.47 0.69 9.51
C ARG A 247 4.76 0.30 8.22
N PRO A 248 4.12 -0.88 8.17
CA PRO A 248 3.57 -1.38 6.92
C PRO A 248 2.18 -0.79 6.65
N SER A 249 1.93 -0.51 5.37
CA SER A 249 0.60 -0.27 4.82
C SER A 249 -0.02 -1.59 4.38
N ILE A 250 -1.30 -1.78 4.68
CA ILE A 250 -2.03 -3.01 4.30
C ILE A 250 -2.58 -2.83 2.89
N ASN A 251 -2.12 -3.66 1.95
CA ASN A 251 -2.60 -3.64 0.56
C ASN A 251 -3.82 -4.57 0.41
N ARG A 252 -3.73 -5.77 0.97
CA ARG A 252 -4.74 -6.82 0.83
C ARG A 252 -4.79 -7.71 2.06
N VAL A 253 -6.00 -8.09 2.47
CA VAL A 253 -6.26 -9.12 3.48
C VAL A 253 -7.13 -10.18 2.83
N GLU A 254 -6.70 -11.44 2.89
CA GLU A 254 -7.48 -12.57 2.41
C GLU A 254 -7.48 -13.68 3.45
N LEU A 255 -8.66 -14.06 3.91
CA LEU A 255 -8.89 -15.24 4.73
C LEU A 255 -9.65 -16.25 3.89
N VAL A 256 -9.13 -17.47 3.79
CA VAL A 256 -9.83 -18.59 3.15
C VAL A 256 -9.65 -19.82 4.05
N ASN A 257 -10.77 -20.38 4.52
CA ASN A 257 -10.82 -21.60 5.33
C ASN A 257 -9.86 -21.61 6.52
N GLY A 258 -9.80 -20.49 7.26
CA GLY A 258 -8.97 -20.36 8.46
C GLY A 258 -7.50 -20.00 8.22
N LYS A 259 -7.05 -19.92 6.96
CA LYS A 259 -5.73 -19.40 6.60
C LYS A 259 -5.86 -17.93 6.20
N LEU A 260 -5.10 -17.06 6.85
CA LEU A 260 -5.09 -15.63 6.58
C LEU A 260 -3.78 -15.23 5.91
N SER A 261 -3.86 -14.63 4.74
CA SER A 261 -2.74 -14.05 4.01
C SER A 261 -2.86 -12.53 4.03
N LEU A 262 -1.78 -11.87 4.45
CA LEU A 262 -1.62 -10.41 4.41
C LEU A 262 -0.66 -10.04 3.30
N SER A 263 -1.07 -9.13 2.44
CA SER A 263 -0.17 -8.41 1.55
C SER A 263 0.03 -7.00 2.07
N LEU A 264 1.28 -6.66 2.34
CA LEU A 264 1.71 -5.42 2.96
C LEU A 264 2.72 -4.72 2.04
N SER A 265 2.75 -3.40 2.08
CA SER A 265 3.83 -2.58 1.55
C SER A 265 4.50 -1.80 2.67
N TYR A 266 5.81 -1.59 2.61
CA TYR A 266 6.53 -0.77 3.58
C TYR A 266 7.74 -0.12 2.91
N THR A 267 8.24 0.95 3.51
CA THR A 267 9.43 1.64 3.04
C THR A 267 10.66 1.13 3.78
N LYS A 268 11.63 0.57 3.03
CA LYS A 268 12.98 0.28 3.51
C LYS A 268 13.81 1.55 3.50
N ILE A 269 14.46 1.89 4.61
CA ILE A 269 15.24 3.11 4.76
C ILE A 269 16.68 2.75 5.15
N GLU A 270 17.65 3.41 4.52
CA GLU A 270 19.07 3.22 4.79
C GLU A 270 19.51 3.97 6.07
N ASP A 271 19.05 3.49 7.22
CA ASP A 271 19.37 4.08 8.54
C ASP A 271 19.87 3.05 9.56
N ASN A 272 20.06 1.80 9.14
CA ASN A 272 20.45 0.63 9.95
C ASN A 272 19.46 0.25 11.07
N THR A 273 18.29 0.88 11.16
CA THR A 273 17.35 0.65 12.27
C THR A 273 16.34 -0.48 12.02
N GLN A 274 16.01 -0.75 10.76
CA GLN A 274 14.92 -1.66 10.40
C GLN A 274 15.33 -3.15 10.43
N ASP A 275 16.63 -3.47 10.38
CA ASP A 275 17.15 -4.84 10.26
C ASP A 275 16.54 -5.60 9.07
N VAL A 276 16.50 -4.93 7.90
CA VAL A 276 15.93 -5.48 6.67
C VAL A 276 16.96 -5.45 5.55
N GLU A 277 17.17 -6.60 4.92
CA GLU A 277 18.08 -6.73 3.78
C GLU A 277 17.43 -6.22 2.49
N TYR A 278 18.21 -5.50 1.67
CA TYR A 278 17.78 -5.08 0.35
C TYR A 278 17.86 -6.25 -0.64
N ILE A 279 16.88 -6.35 -1.53
CA ILE A 279 16.85 -7.30 -2.64
C ILE A 279 16.83 -6.53 -3.97
N ALA A 280 17.18 -7.20 -5.07
CA ALA A 280 17.29 -6.55 -6.38
C ALA A 280 16.00 -5.79 -6.77
N SER A 281 14.81 -6.33 -6.49
CA SER A 281 13.55 -5.66 -6.83
C SER A 281 13.35 -4.32 -6.14
N ASP A 282 13.98 -4.08 -4.99
CA ASP A 282 13.88 -2.80 -4.26
C ASP A 282 14.55 -1.65 -5.02
N PHE A 283 15.44 -1.95 -5.96
CA PHE A 283 16.17 -0.96 -6.76
C PHE A 283 15.50 -0.65 -8.10
N HIS A 284 14.35 -1.25 -8.41
CA HIS A 284 13.71 -1.07 -9.71
C HIS A 284 13.42 0.41 -10.01
N ASP A 285 12.69 1.08 -9.12
CA ASP A 285 12.33 2.50 -9.29
C ASP A 285 13.58 3.40 -9.33
N ALA A 286 14.60 3.08 -8.50
CA ALA A 286 15.85 3.83 -8.46
C ALA A 286 16.63 3.71 -9.78
N LEU A 287 16.68 2.52 -10.36
CA LEU A 287 17.34 2.24 -11.63
C LEU A 287 16.62 2.89 -12.82
N MET A 288 15.29 2.98 -12.77
CA MET A 288 14.46 3.61 -13.81
C MET A 288 14.44 5.14 -13.73
N ALA A 289 14.98 5.73 -12.66
CA ALA A 289 14.95 7.17 -12.47
C ALA A 289 15.80 7.91 -13.51
N GLU A 290 15.25 8.99 -14.08
CA GLU A 290 15.93 9.89 -15.02
C GLU A 290 17.08 10.64 -14.32
N ILE A 291 18.19 10.87 -15.03
CA ILE A 291 19.36 11.60 -14.51
C ILE A 291 19.37 13.09 -14.91
N MET A 292 19.94 13.95 -14.05
CA MET A 292 19.82 15.41 -14.14
C MET A 292 20.62 16.06 -15.26
N ASP A 293 21.78 15.52 -15.60
CA ASP A 293 22.61 15.98 -16.71
C ASP A 293 23.73 14.95 -16.88
N SER A 294 23.96 14.54 -18.12
CA SER A 294 24.99 13.56 -18.42
C SER A 294 26.14 14.28 -19.13
N ASN A 295 27.37 14.15 -18.62
CA ASN A 295 28.59 14.73 -19.21
C ASN A 295 28.97 14.09 -20.57
N TYR A 296 28.02 13.41 -21.23
CA TYR A 296 28.23 12.78 -22.51
C TYR A 296 28.17 13.82 -23.63
N SER A 297 28.79 13.48 -24.77
CA SER A 297 28.83 14.33 -25.94
C SER A 297 27.42 14.76 -26.39
N THR A 298 27.33 15.90 -27.07
CA THR A 298 26.10 16.51 -27.63
C THR A 298 25.19 15.58 -28.43
N TRP A 299 25.66 14.40 -28.84
CA TRP A 299 24.86 13.38 -29.52
C TRP A 299 24.01 12.51 -28.56
N LEU A 300 24.47 12.26 -27.33
CA LEU A 300 23.74 11.51 -26.28
C LEU A 300 22.75 12.41 -25.50
N LEU A 301 22.97 13.73 -25.50
CA LEU A 301 22.15 14.75 -24.82
C LEU A 301 20.71 14.88 -25.32
N SER A 302 20.33 14.22 -26.42
CA SER A 302 18.95 14.22 -26.93
C SER A 302 18.06 13.12 -26.31
N GLN A 303 18.60 12.32 -25.38
CA GLN A 303 17.91 11.16 -24.83
C GLN A 303 17.84 11.19 -23.31
N LYS A 304 16.67 10.78 -22.78
CA LYS A 304 16.46 10.59 -21.35
C LYS A 304 17.26 9.37 -20.88
N MET A 305 18.40 9.59 -20.24
CA MET A 305 19.16 8.54 -19.59
C MET A 305 18.61 8.25 -18.19
N THR A 306 18.76 7.00 -17.77
CA THR A 306 18.40 6.54 -16.42
C THR A 306 19.62 6.24 -15.56
N VAL A 307 19.39 5.98 -14.28
CA VAL A 307 20.44 5.50 -13.36
C VAL A 307 20.99 4.14 -13.81
N TYR A 308 20.15 3.25 -14.34
CA TYR A 308 20.60 1.98 -14.90
C TYR A 308 21.61 2.22 -16.03
N ASP A 309 21.28 3.11 -16.95
CA ASP A 309 22.08 3.44 -18.12
C ASP A 309 23.46 3.96 -17.75
N GLU A 310 23.50 4.91 -16.81
CA GLU A 310 24.74 5.47 -16.27
C GLU A 310 25.63 4.38 -15.65
N ILE A 311 25.06 3.48 -14.86
CA ILE A 311 25.82 2.39 -14.21
C ILE A 311 26.30 1.38 -15.27
N ALA A 312 25.41 0.98 -16.19
CA ALA A 312 25.72 0.03 -17.24
C ALA A 312 26.86 0.56 -18.14
N LEU A 313 26.80 1.82 -18.56
CA LEU A 313 27.87 2.46 -19.35
C LEU A 313 29.20 2.48 -18.61
N ASN A 314 29.19 2.86 -17.33
CA ASN A 314 30.40 2.90 -16.51
C ASN A 314 31.02 1.50 -16.33
N ILE A 315 30.20 0.46 -16.19
CA ILE A 315 30.67 -0.93 -16.14
C ILE A 315 31.25 -1.36 -17.49
N LEU A 316 30.51 -1.12 -18.58
CA LEU A 316 30.90 -1.55 -19.92
C LEU A 316 32.15 -0.85 -20.43
N TYR A 317 32.42 0.39 -20.00
CA TYR A 317 33.67 1.08 -20.32
C TYR A 317 34.91 0.38 -19.76
N LYS A 318 34.75 -0.42 -18.68
CA LYS A 318 35.82 -1.20 -18.07
C LYS A 318 35.93 -2.61 -18.62
N CYS A 319 34.97 -3.06 -19.44
CA CYS A 319 34.96 -4.39 -20.01
C CYS A 319 36.07 -4.57 -21.07
N PRO A 320 36.64 -5.77 -21.20
CA PRO A 320 37.54 -6.10 -22.29
C PRO A 320 36.85 -5.93 -23.65
N ILE A 321 37.60 -5.40 -24.62
CA ILE A 321 37.10 -5.19 -25.99
C ILE A 321 36.82 -6.53 -26.70
N LYS A 322 37.56 -7.60 -26.35
CA LYS A 322 37.41 -8.92 -26.98
C LYS A 322 36.58 -9.86 -26.12
N ILE A 323 35.57 -10.47 -26.75
CA ILE A 323 34.64 -11.40 -26.10
C ILE A 323 35.35 -12.65 -25.53
N SER A 324 36.46 -13.08 -26.14
CA SER A 324 37.28 -14.20 -25.67
C SER A 324 37.87 -13.99 -24.27
N ASP A 325 38.01 -12.73 -23.86
CA ASP A 325 38.71 -12.35 -22.64
C ASP A 325 37.74 -12.14 -21.47
N TYR A 326 36.42 -12.25 -21.72
CA TYR A 326 35.41 -12.16 -20.66
C TYR A 326 35.55 -13.25 -19.61
N GLY A 327 36.07 -14.42 -19.98
CA GLY A 327 36.02 -15.58 -19.10
C GLY A 327 36.79 -15.39 -17.80
N SER A 328 38.11 -15.22 -17.89
CA SER A 328 38.94 -14.91 -16.73
C SER A 328 38.63 -13.54 -16.15
N TRP A 329 38.26 -12.56 -16.98
CA TRP A 329 37.98 -11.21 -16.48
C TRP A 329 36.78 -11.16 -15.53
N LEU A 330 35.66 -11.82 -15.87
CA LEU A 330 34.43 -11.84 -15.07
C LEU A 330 34.60 -12.55 -13.71
N THR A 331 35.55 -13.48 -13.60
CA THR A 331 35.80 -14.24 -12.35
C THR A 331 36.96 -13.69 -11.54
N ASP A 332 38.01 -13.19 -12.19
CA ASP A 332 39.31 -12.95 -11.56
C ASP A 332 39.50 -11.48 -11.17
N THR A 333 38.71 -10.56 -11.75
CA THR A 333 38.82 -9.12 -11.48
C THR A 333 37.62 -8.58 -10.69
N GLU A 334 37.83 -7.56 -9.87
CA GLU A 334 36.73 -6.93 -9.12
C GLU A 334 35.72 -6.25 -10.06
N ASP A 335 36.17 -5.56 -11.10
CA ASP A 335 35.27 -4.94 -12.09
C ASP A 335 34.46 -6.00 -12.86
N GLY A 336 35.07 -7.15 -13.18
CA GLY A 336 34.38 -8.27 -13.82
C GLY A 336 33.34 -8.93 -12.92
N LYS A 337 33.64 -9.12 -11.63
CA LYS A 337 32.66 -9.60 -10.65
C LYS A 337 31.49 -8.62 -10.51
N VAL A 338 31.76 -7.32 -10.48
CA VAL A 338 30.71 -6.28 -10.45
C VAL A 338 29.85 -6.33 -11.71
N ALA A 339 30.46 -6.47 -12.89
CA ALA A 339 29.74 -6.61 -14.15
C ALA A 339 28.84 -7.86 -14.17
N ALA A 340 29.39 -9.02 -13.78
CA ALA A 340 28.66 -10.27 -13.67
C ALA A 340 27.49 -10.15 -12.68
N CYS A 341 27.74 -9.56 -11.51
CA CYS A 341 26.74 -9.35 -10.46
C CYS A 341 25.62 -8.41 -10.92
N PHE A 342 25.96 -7.23 -11.45
CA PHE A 342 24.98 -6.23 -11.86
C PHE A 342 24.07 -6.75 -12.98
N PHE A 343 24.65 -7.25 -14.08
CA PHE A 343 23.84 -7.67 -15.24
C PHE A 343 23.05 -8.96 -14.98
N SER A 344 23.50 -9.82 -14.07
CA SER A 344 22.72 -10.99 -13.65
C SER A 344 21.55 -10.64 -12.73
N MET A 345 21.70 -9.64 -11.85
CA MET A 345 20.64 -9.20 -10.95
C MET A 345 19.61 -8.32 -11.66
N PHE A 346 20.03 -7.55 -12.67
CA PHE A 346 19.21 -6.54 -13.34
C PHE A 346 19.18 -6.78 -14.85
N GLU A 347 18.47 -7.83 -15.28
CA GLU A 347 18.42 -8.24 -16.69
C GLU A 347 17.84 -7.14 -17.61
N TYR A 348 18.68 -6.69 -18.55
CA TYR A 348 18.37 -5.62 -19.51
C TYR A 348 17.05 -5.85 -20.28
N ASP A 349 16.90 -6.98 -20.97
CA ASP A 349 15.78 -7.19 -21.90
C ASP A 349 14.39 -7.30 -21.25
N ARG A 350 14.29 -7.69 -19.97
CA ARG A 350 12.98 -7.84 -19.31
C ARG A 350 12.42 -6.54 -18.77
N ASN A 351 13.29 -5.69 -18.23
CA ASN A 351 12.86 -4.56 -17.40
C ASN A 351 13.47 -3.22 -17.82
N TYR A 352 14.56 -3.21 -18.59
CA TYR A 352 15.40 -2.02 -18.84
C TYR A 352 15.75 -1.81 -20.32
N GLY A 353 15.21 -2.63 -21.24
CA GLY A 353 15.70 -2.74 -22.62
C GLY A 353 15.42 -1.56 -23.55
N ASN A 354 14.57 -0.62 -23.12
CA ASN A 354 14.08 0.50 -23.93
C ASN A 354 14.78 1.84 -23.62
N LEU A 355 15.88 1.84 -22.86
CA LEU A 355 16.39 3.05 -22.20
C LEU A 355 17.41 3.88 -23.03
N PHE A 356 18.00 3.37 -24.12
CA PHE A 356 18.80 4.19 -25.06
C PHE A 356 18.25 4.28 -26.50
N SER A 357 18.99 5.00 -27.35
CA SER A 357 18.84 5.04 -28.81
C SER A 357 18.97 3.64 -29.39
N PRO A 358 18.26 3.30 -30.47
CA PRO A 358 18.32 1.95 -31.07
C PRO A 358 19.74 1.49 -31.43
N GLN A 359 20.62 2.42 -31.84
CA GLN A 359 21.99 2.12 -32.26
C GLN A 359 22.93 1.89 -31.06
N VAL A 360 22.83 2.74 -30.04
CA VAL A 360 23.60 2.59 -28.77
C VAL A 360 23.09 1.36 -28.02
N ASN A 361 21.78 1.14 -27.99
CA ASN A 361 21.14 -0.09 -27.51
C ASN A 361 21.76 -1.31 -28.15
N GLN A 362 21.93 -1.35 -29.48
CA GLN A 362 22.40 -2.57 -30.15
C GLN A 362 23.82 -2.98 -29.72
N MET A 363 24.73 -2.01 -29.61
CA MET A 363 26.11 -2.28 -29.19
C MET A 363 26.21 -2.66 -27.71
N LEU A 364 25.53 -1.92 -26.82
CA LEU A 364 25.49 -2.21 -25.38
C LEU A 364 24.79 -3.53 -25.10
N LYS A 365 23.65 -3.77 -25.74
CA LYS A 365 22.88 -5.01 -25.64
C LYS A 365 23.72 -6.22 -26.00
N SER A 366 24.49 -6.16 -27.09
CA SER A 366 25.38 -7.27 -27.44
C SER A 366 26.42 -7.58 -26.35
N HIS A 367 27.00 -6.55 -25.72
CA HIS A 367 27.94 -6.76 -24.62
C HIS A 367 27.26 -7.35 -23.39
N ILE A 368 26.10 -6.81 -23.00
CA ILE A 368 25.31 -7.30 -21.85
C ILE A 368 24.84 -8.74 -22.09
N GLU A 369 24.33 -9.06 -23.28
CA GLU A 369 23.90 -10.41 -23.66
C GLU A 369 25.04 -11.42 -23.57
N ASN A 370 26.25 -11.04 -24.00
CA ASN A 370 27.43 -11.89 -23.90
C ASN A 370 27.83 -12.15 -22.45
N ILE A 371 27.83 -11.12 -21.60
CA ILE A 371 28.10 -11.26 -20.16
C ILE A 371 27.05 -12.17 -19.52
N ASN A 372 25.76 -11.91 -19.76
CA ASN A 372 24.66 -12.71 -19.21
C ASN A 372 24.70 -14.16 -19.69
N LYS A 373 25.05 -14.39 -20.97
CA LYS A 373 25.25 -15.73 -21.52
C LYS A 373 26.40 -16.44 -20.81
N TYR A 374 27.52 -15.75 -20.58
CA TYR A 374 28.67 -16.34 -19.89
C TYR A 374 28.32 -16.72 -18.44
N VAL A 375 27.69 -15.79 -17.69
CA VAL A 375 27.23 -16.00 -16.32
C VAL A 375 26.29 -17.20 -16.21
N ARG A 376 25.29 -17.30 -17.10
CA ARG A 376 24.35 -18.43 -17.12
C ARG A 376 25.03 -19.76 -17.47
N THR A 377 25.94 -19.74 -18.45
CA THR A 377 26.64 -20.96 -18.90
C THR A 377 27.54 -21.53 -17.81
N HIS A 378 28.21 -20.66 -17.05
CA HIS A 378 29.16 -21.06 -16.00
C HIS A 378 28.55 -21.04 -14.59
N LYS A 379 27.27 -20.70 -14.46
CA LYS A 379 26.55 -20.58 -13.18
C LYS A 379 27.31 -19.71 -12.16
N ILE A 380 27.79 -18.57 -12.60
CA ILE A 380 28.47 -17.61 -11.72
C ILE A 380 27.42 -17.02 -10.79
N GLU A 381 27.54 -17.30 -9.50
CA GLU A 381 26.71 -16.69 -8.47
C GLU A 381 27.49 -15.51 -7.84
N PRO A 382 26.90 -14.32 -7.76
CA PRO A 382 27.56 -13.21 -7.10
C PRO A 382 27.66 -13.48 -5.59
N ASP A 383 28.83 -13.25 -5.03
CA ASP A 383 29.05 -13.30 -3.59
C ASP A 383 28.41 -12.08 -2.90
N ASP A 384 28.12 -12.21 -1.60
CA ASP A 384 27.38 -11.18 -0.87
C ASP A 384 28.13 -9.86 -0.76
N LYS A 385 29.47 -9.88 -0.74
CA LYS A 385 30.27 -8.65 -0.74
C LYS A 385 30.10 -7.89 -2.06
N THR A 386 30.15 -8.60 -3.19
CA THR A 386 29.92 -7.99 -4.51
C THR A 386 28.48 -7.48 -4.66
N LYS A 387 27.47 -8.22 -4.17
CA LYS A 387 26.06 -7.74 -4.16
C LYS A 387 25.92 -6.43 -3.39
N MET A 388 26.48 -6.37 -2.17
CA MET A 388 26.40 -5.17 -1.35
C MET A 388 27.14 -3.98 -1.98
N HIS A 389 28.25 -4.24 -2.67
CA HIS A 389 28.94 -3.21 -3.45
C HIS A 389 28.08 -2.67 -4.60
N VAL A 390 27.42 -3.56 -5.37
CA VAL A 390 26.50 -3.17 -6.44
C VAL A 390 25.32 -2.36 -5.91
N PHE A 391 24.72 -2.77 -4.78
CA PHE A 391 23.68 -1.99 -4.12
C PHE A 391 24.17 -0.60 -3.70
N GLY A 392 25.37 -0.52 -3.11
CA GLY A 392 26.01 0.76 -2.78
C GLY A 392 26.21 1.66 -4.01
N LEU A 393 26.63 1.10 -5.13
CA LEU A 393 26.79 1.81 -6.40
C LEU A 393 25.46 2.38 -6.91
N ILE A 394 24.38 1.60 -6.86
CA ILE A 394 23.04 2.04 -7.29
C ILE A 394 22.56 3.18 -6.40
N LYS A 395 22.64 3.02 -5.07
CA LYS A 395 22.23 4.03 -4.10
C LYS A 395 22.98 5.34 -4.32
N HIS A 396 24.30 5.28 -4.41
CA HIS A 396 25.14 6.46 -4.63
C HIS A 396 24.79 7.17 -5.94
N THR A 397 24.64 6.42 -7.03
CA THR A 397 24.32 7.00 -8.34
C THR A 397 22.93 7.62 -8.34
N TYR A 398 21.93 6.92 -7.81
CA TYR A 398 20.56 7.42 -7.71
C TYR A 398 20.46 8.69 -6.84
N MET A 399 21.06 8.68 -5.64
CA MET A 399 21.00 9.83 -4.74
C MET A 399 21.68 11.08 -5.34
N ASN A 400 22.78 10.91 -6.07
CA ASN A 400 23.55 12.03 -6.59
C ASN A 400 23.14 12.50 -7.99
N LYS A 401 22.61 11.61 -8.83
CA LYS A 401 22.33 11.91 -10.25
C LYS A 401 20.86 11.93 -10.62
N SER A 402 19.95 11.38 -9.80
CA SER A 402 18.51 11.37 -10.13
C SER A 402 17.99 12.80 -10.26
N TYR A 403 17.39 13.11 -11.41
CA TYR A 403 16.75 14.39 -11.70
C TYR A 403 15.68 14.72 -10.67
N GLU A 404 14.79 13.76 -10.43
CA GLU A 404 13.66 13.91 -9.51
C GLU A 404 14.11 14.24 -8.07
N ARG A 405 15.13 13.56 -7.55
CA ARG A 405 15.61 13.83 -6.18
C ARG A 405 16.41 15.12 -6.06
N ASN A 406 17.09 15.52 -7.13
CA ASN A 406 18.02 16.63 -7.07
C ASN A 406 17.42 17.95 -7.54
N ASN A 407 16.24 17.94 -8.15
CA ASN A 407 15.56 19.12 -8.67
C ASN A 407 14.46 19.60 -7.71
N TYR A 408 14.44 20.91 -7.48
CA TYR A 408 13.46 21.59 -6.65
C TYR A 408 12.00 21.32 -7.08
N GLU A 409 11.75 21.19 -8.39
CA GLU A 409 10.44 20.91 -8.97
C GLU A 409 9.71 19.73 -8.28
N PHE A 410 10.44 18.72 -7.82
CA PHE A 410 9.87 17.48 -7.30
C PHE A 410 9.88 17.37 -5.78
N LEU A 411 10.38 18.38 -5.06
CA LEU A 411 10.48 18.31 -3.61
C LEU A 411 9.12 18.12 -2.91
N TYR A 412 8.03 18.61 -3.53
CA TYR A 412 6.66 18.37 -3.07
C TYR A 412 6.27 16.89 -2.98
N LYS A 413 6.99 15.99 -3.67
CA LYS A 413 6.81 14.54 -3.52
C LYS A 413 7.11 14.05 -2.10
N ASN A 414 7.75 14.91 -1.29
CA ASN A 414 7.83 14.77 0.16
C ASN A 414 8.50 13.46 0.59
N TYR A 415 9.70 13.22 0.07
CA TYR A 415 10.49 12.01 0.37
C TYR A 415 10.82 11.87 1.85
N TYR A 416 11.16 10.65 2.24
CA TYR A 416 11.62 10.32 3.58
C TYR A 416 13.00 10.92 3.88
N VAL A 417 13.16 11.35 5.13
CA VAL A 417 14.41 11.92 5.65
C VAL A 417 14.95 11.16 6.87
N ASP A 418 14.14 10.30 7.50
CA ASP A 418 14.62 9.46 8.62
C ASP A 418 13.82 8.15 8.82
N SER A 419 14.36 7.32 9.72
CA SER A 419 13.81 6.04 10.18
C SER A 419 12.45 6.13 10.87
N PHE A 420 12.12 7.29 11.42
CA PHE A 420 10.90 7.53 12.20
C PHE A 420 9.71 7.87 11.30
N GLY A 421 9.92 7.86 9.98
CA GLY A 421 8.91 8.17 8.98
C GLY A 421 8.75 9.68 8.79
N SER A 422 9.71 10.49 9.25
CA SER A 422 9.73 11.90 8.92
C SER A 422 9.99 12.05 7.43
N ASN A 423 9.31 13.03 6.87
CA ASN A 423 9.45 13.43 5.48
C ASN A 423 9.98 14.86 5.40
N ILE A 424 10.21 15.34 4.18
CA ILE A 424 10.69 16.71 3.94
C ILE A 424 9.81 17.75 4.63
N ALA A 425 8.49 17.60 4.64
CA ALA A 425 7.60 18.54 5.33
C ALA A 425 7.92 18.63 6.83
N SER A 426 8.14 17.49 7.48
CA SER A 426 8.48 17.42 8.90
C SER A 426 9.84 18.05 9.18
N LEU A 427 10.81 17.85 8.28
CA LEU A 427 12.11 18.50 8.35
C LEU A 427 11.99 20.02 8.26
N ILE A 428 11.22 20.53 7.29
CA ILE A 428 11.00 21.97 7.09
C ILE A 428 10.32 22.57 8.33
N MET A 429 9.28 21.92 8.85
CA MET A 429 8.63 22.38 10.09
C MET A 429 9.65 22.44 11.23
N SER A 430 10.42 21.37 11.45
CA SER A 430 11.40 21.33 12.53
C SER A 430 12.54 22.33 12.35
N SER A 431 12.98 22.64 11.13
CA SER A 431 14.07 23.58 10.91
C SER A 431 13.62 25.01 11.21
N VAL A 432 12.42 25.38 10.75
CA VAL A 432 11.87 26.72 11.03
C VAL A 432 11.57 26.93 12.52
N TYR A 433 11.14 25.89 13.26
CA TYR A 433 11.00 26.01 14.72
C TYR A 433 12.34 26.21 15.46
N LYS A 434 13.45 25.75 14.88
CA LYS A 434 14.79 25.87 15.48
C LYS A 434 15.45 27.21 15.15
N ASP A 435 15.24 27.70 13.94
CA ASP A 435 15.81 28.96 13.46
C ASP A 435 14.73 29.76 12.71
N ASP A 436 14.34 30.87 13.35
CA ASP A 436 13.29 31.75 12.88
C ASP A 436 13.65 32.45 11.56
N LEU A 437 14.94 32.58 11.21
CA LEU A 437 15.38 33.18 9.94
C LEU A 437 15.01 32.30 8.74
N LEU A 438 14.98 30.98 8.92
CA LEU A 438 14.72 30.02 7.84
C LEU A 438 13.33 30.18 7.22
N LYS A 439 12.33 30.67 7.95
CA LYS A 439 10.99 30.94 7.37
C LYS A 439 11.07 31.96 6.23
N TYR A 440 11.93 32.96 6.35
CA TYR A 440 12.11 34.00 5.34
C TYR A 440 12.90 33.48 4.14
N ILE A 441 13.94 32.67 4.38
CA ILE A 441 14.71 32.01 3.31
C ILE A 441 13.81 31.06 2.52
N TYR A 442 12.99 30.25 3.19
CA TYR A 442 12.08 29.30 2.53
C TYR A 442 10.92 30.01 1.84
N ALA A 443 10.44 31.12 2.42
CA ALA A 443 9.49 32.00 1.74
C ALA A 443 10.07 32.52 0.42
N LEU A 444 11.31 33.04 0.41
CA LEU A 444 11.99 33.49 -0.82
C LEU A 444 12.17 32.38 -1.84
N ALA A 445 12.62 31.19 -1.40
CA ALA A 445 12.78 30.03 -2.28
C ALA A 445 11.46 29.66 -3.00
N SER A 446 10.34 29.78 -2.27
CA SER A 446 8.98 29.48 -2.75
C SER A 446 8.24 30.63 -3.44
N TYR A 447 8.81 31.85 -3.39
CA TYR A 447 8.20 33.05 -3.96
C TYR A 447 8.33 33.07 -5.48
N TYR A 448 9.51 32.68 -5.98
CA TYR A 448 9.85 32.77 -7.39
C TYR A 448 9.23 31.64 -8.24
N THR A 449 8.55 31.98 -9.35
CA THR A 449 8.00 31.02 -10.31
C THR A 449 8.69 31.19 -11.66
N ASN A 450 9.49 30.20 -12.05
CA ASN A 450 10.19 30.18 -13.34
C ASN A 450 9.32 29.65 -14.50
N GLY A 451 8.05 29.32 -14.26
CA GLY A 451 7.15 28.67 -15.24
C GLY A 451 7.48 27.20 -15.53
N ASN A 452 8.48 26.61 -14.86
CA ASN A 452 9.01 25.27 -15.11
C ASN A 452 8.62 24.27 -14.00
N GLY A 453 7.32 24.08 -13.72
CA GLY A 453 6.84 23.01 -12.83
C GLY A 453 7.03 23.22 -11.31
N ASP A 454 7.80 24.24 -10.90
CA ASP A 454 8.10 24.58 -9.50
C ASP A 454 6.89 24.88 -8.62
N ASP A 455 5.74 25.23 -9.24
CA ASP A 455 4.54 25.71 -8.54
C ASP A 455 4.07 24.73 -7.46
N LYS A 456 4.17 23.42 -7.72
CA LYS A 456 3.79 22.40 -6.73
C LYS A 456 4.67 22.42 -5.50
N THR A 457 5.97 22.59 -5.66
CA THR A 457 6.91 22.72 -4.53
C THR A 457 6.74 24.05 -3.82
N ASN A 458 6.52 25.13 -4.56
CA ASN A 458 6.23 26.44 -3.97
C ASN A 458 4.98 26.39 -3.09
N ASP A 459 3.88 25.82 -3.58
CA ASP A 459 2.64 25.66 -2.82
C ASP A 459 2.82 24.73 -1.62
N PHE A 460 3.57 23.63 -1.80
CA PHE A 460 3.91 22.72 -0.71
C PHE A 460 4.63 23.44 0.44
N ILE A 461 5.64 24.25 0.14
CA ILE A 461 6.39 25.01 1.16
C ILE A 461 5.50 26.08 1.81
N LYS A 462 4.75 26.85 1.01
CA LYS A 462 3.82 27.88 1.54
C LYS A 462 2.81 27.27 2.51
N ASN A 463 2.20 26.14 2.15
CA ASN A 463 1.25 25.44 3.02
C ASN A 463 1.88 24.99 4.35
N ILE A 464 3.13 24.53 4.32
CA ILE A 464 3.87 24.18 5.56
C ILE A 464 4.04 25.42 6.43
N LEU A 465 4.54 26.52 5.87
CA LEU A 465 4.82 27.73 6.63
C LEU A 465 3.54 28.38 7.20
N THR A 466 2.44 28.35 6.46
CA THR A 466 1.12 28.77 6.96
C THR A 466 0.66 27.89 8.13
N HIS A 467 0.85 26.57 8.04
CA HIS A 467 0.45 25.64 9.10
C HIS A 467 1.21 25.87 10.42
N VAL A 468 2.46 26.35 10.33
CA VAL A 468 3.28 26.69 11.51
C VAL A 468 2.85 28.03 12.15
N GLY A 469 2.01 28.83 11.47
CA GLY A 469 1.45 30.07 12.02
C GLY A 469 2.23 31.34 11.67
N TYR A 470 3.12 31.30 10.67
CA TYR A 470 3.92 32.46 10.24
C TYR A 470 3.30 33.25 9.07
N GLU A 471 1.98 33.13 8.86
CA GLU A 471 1.29 33.70 7.69
C GLU A 471 1.49 35.22 7.56
N ASP A 472 1.34 35.97 8.67
CA ASP A 472 1.51 37.42 8.68
C ASP A 472 2.96 37.85 8.37
N ASP A 473 3.96 37.21 9.01
CA ASP A 473 5.38 37.51 8.82
C ASP A 473 5.80 37.31 7.36
N ILE A 474 5.40 36.19 6.79
CA ILE A 474 5.73 35.80 5.42
C ILE A 474 4.99 36.69 4.43
N HIS A 475 3.72 36.99 4.67
CA HIS A 475 2.94 37.88 3.80
C HIS A 475 3.61 39.25 3.66
N HIS A 476 3.98 39.88 4.79
CA HIS A 476 4.56 41.22 4.76
C HIS A 476 5.96 41.22 4.16
N PHE A 477 6.77 40.18 4.41
CA PHE A 477 8.09 40.03 3.82
C PHE A 477 8.01 39.80 2.29
N CYS A 478 7.20 38.85 1.83
CA CYS A 478 6.99 38.62 0.39
C CYS A 478 6.49 39.88 -0.34
N ARG A 479 5.60 40.66 0.28
CA ARG A 479 5.13 41.94 -0.27
C ARG A 479 6.24 42.99 -0.34
N TYR A 480 7.15 43.02 0.63
CA TYR A 480 8.33 43.88 0.59
C TYR A 480 9.26 43.51 -0.58
N ILE A 481 9.49 42.22 -0.78
CA ILE A 481 10.28 41.69 -1.90
C ILE A 481 9.63 42.04 -3.25
N GLU A 482 8.30 41.92 -3.36
CA GLU A 482 7.54 42.34 -4.55
C GLU A 482 7.74 43.83 -4.88
N CYS A 483 7.77 44.69 -3.84
CA CYS A 483 8.03 46.11 -4.01
C CYS A 483 9.46 46.36 -4.51
N ILE A 484 10.46 45.62 -4.03
CA ILE A 484 11.84 45.71 -4.55
C ILE A 484 11.88 45.33 -6.03
N GLU A 485 11.31 44.19 -6.40
CA GLU A 485 11.30 43.68 -7.78
C GLU A 485 10.62 44.67 -8.75
N ASN A 486 9.48 45.22 -8.35
CA ASN A 486 8.71 46.18 -9.15
C ASN A 486 9.20 47.62 -9.03
N LYS A 487 10.28 47.87 -8.27
CA LYS A 487 10.82 49.22 -7.98
C LYS A 487 9.78 50.18 -7.39
N GLN A 488 8.90 49.66 -6.53
CA GLN A 488 7.82 50.39 -5.86
C GLN A 488 8.16 50.69 -4.39
N PRO A 489 7.61 51.77 -3.81
CA PRO A 489 7.78 52.05 -2.40
C PRO A 489 6.94 51.09 -1.54
N TYR A 490 7.58 50.42 -0.57
CA TYR A 490 6.88 49.60 0.40
C TYR A 490 6.20 50.44 1.48
N LYS A 491 4.92 50.14 1.76
CA LYS A 491 4.17 50.64 2.91
C LYS A 491 3.35 49.50 3.50
N SER A 492 3.53 49.26 4.79
CA SER A 492 2.74 48.30 5.56
C SER A 492 1.54 48.98 6.23
N GLU A 493 0.44 48.23 6.38
CA GLU A 493 -0.75 48.64 7.14
C GLU A 493 -0.54 48.46 8.66
N LYS A 494 0.44 47.63 9.06
CA LYS A 494 0.78 47.32 10.45
C LYS A 494 2.14 47.93 10.82
N ALA A 495 2.19 48.68 11.91
CA ALA A 495 3.41 49.36 12.38
C ALA A 495 4.56 48.39 12.73
N GLU A 496 4.24 47.16 13.16
CA GLU A 496 5.22 46.12 13.47
C GLU A 496 5.99 45.60 12.23
N TYR A 497 5.47 45.83 11.03
CA TYR A 497 6.05 45.37 9.77
C TYR A 497 6.51 46.55 8.92
N ASP A 498 7.22 47.49 9.54
CA ASP A 498 7.74 48.66 8.83
C ASP A 498 8.88 48.30 7.86
N LYS A 499 9.25 49.27 7.02
CA LYS A 499 10.32 49.10 6.03
C LYS A 499 11.66 48.72 6.68
N SER A 500 11.97 49.33 7.83
CA SER A 500 13.24 49.14 8.55
C SER A 500 13.40 47.69 9.02
N LYS A 501 12.32 47.09 9.55
CA LYS A 501 12.32 45.68 9.95
C LYS A 501 12.53 44.75 8.75
N MET A 502 11.87 45.03 7.62
CA MET A 502 12.03 44.22 6.41
C MET A 502 13.44 44.32 5.82
N GLU A 503 14.03 45.51 5.82
CA GLU A 503 15.43 45.74 5.43
C GLU A 503 16.39 44.97 6.32
N PHE A 504 16.16 44.97 7.64
CA PHE A 504 16.96 44.20 8.59
C PHE A 504 16.84 42.69 8.36
N ILE A 505 15.63 42.16 8.15
CA ILE A 505 15.41 40.74 7.86
C ILE A 505 16.11 40.35 6.55
N LEU A 506 15.97 41.17 5.50
CA LEU A 506 16.63 40.91 4.22
C LEU A 506 18.16 40.93 4.36
N SER A 507 18.72 41.86 5.14
CA SER A 507 20.16 41.89 5.45
C SER A 507 20.61 40.59 6.14
N CYS A 508 19.86 40.10 7.14
CA CYS A 508 20.16 38.82 7.79
C CYS A 508 20.09 37.64 6.81
N VAL A 509 19.10 37.63 5.91
CA VAL A 509 18.99 36.61 4.85
C VAL A 509 20.20 36.66 3.91
N LEU A 510 20.63 37.85 3.49
CA LEU A 510 21.79 38.00 2.62
C LEU A 510 23.07 37.49 3.29
N ASP A 511 23.26 37.80 4.56
CA ASP A 511 24.40 37.30 5.34
C ASP A 511 24.41 35.77 5.41
N GLU A 512 23.27 35.14 5.73
CA GLU A 512 23.14 33.67 5.78
C GLU A 512 23.39 33.01 4.43
N LEU A 513 22.94 33.66 3.34
CA LEU A 513 23.18 33.21 1.97
C LEU A 513 24.57 33.59 1.43
N CYS A 514 25.40 34.28 2.22
CA CYS A 514 26.73 34.77 1.84
C CYS A 514 26.71 35.71 0.61
N LEU A 515 25.68 36.56 0.51
CA LEU A 515 25.46 37.51 -0.58
C LEU A 515 25.76 38.95 -0.15
N ARG A 516 26.03 39.82 -1.14
CA ARG A 516 26.22 41.26 -0.91
C ARG A 516 24.89 42.01 -0.94
N GLU A 517 24.80 43.15 -0.26
CA GLU A 517 23.61 44.01 -0.24
C GLU A 517 23.17 44.54 -1.60
N ASP A 518 24.08 44.65 -2.56
CA ASP A 518 23.81 45.12 -3.93
C ASP A 518 23.33 44.03 -4.89
N THR A 519 23.15 42.80 -4.40
CA THR A 519 22.77 41.65 -5.22
C THR A 519 21.34 41.80 -5.75
N ASP A 520 21.16 41.49 -7.05
CA ASP A 520 19.84 41.49 -7.67
C ASP A 520 18.89 40.49 -7.00
N ILE A 521 17.64 40.90 -6.78
CA ILE A 521 16.69 40.14 -5.97
C ILE A 521 16.40 38.75 -6.56
N LYS A 522 16.45 38.61 -7.89
CA LYS A 522 16.29 37.31 -8.54
C LYS A 522 17.42 36.35 -8.17
N THR A 523 18.65 36.87 -8.13
CA THR A 523 19.82 36.10 -7.72
C THR A 523 19.73 35.70 -6.23
N VAL A 524 19.17 36.58 -5.39
CA VAL A 524 18.88 36.25 -3.97
C VAL A 524 17.88 35.11 -3.86
N MET A 525 16.78 35.14 -4.64
CA MET A 525 15.78 34.06 -4.65
C MET A 525 16.37 32.73 -5.15
N GLU A 526 17.18 32.75 -6.22
CA GLU A 526 17.85 31.56 -6.73
C GLU A 526 18.82 30.97 -5.70
N SER A 527 19.56 31.82 -4.99
CA SER A 527 20.48 31.42 -3.91
C SER A 527 19.73 30.85 -2.71
N ALA A 528 18.60 31.47 -2.31
CA ALA A 528 17.73 30.96 -1.26
C ALA A 528 17.19 29.56 -1.60
N ARG A 529 16.82 29.34 -2.87
CA ARG A 529 16.39 28.03 -3.36
C ARG A 529 17.52 26.99 -3.33
N GLN A 530 18.72 27.35 -3.75
CA GLN A 530 19.88 26.46 -3.67
C GLN A 530 20.22 26.11 -2.22
N TYR A 531 20.23 27.10 -1.33
CA TYR A 531 20.43 26.91 0.10
C TYR A 531 19.41 25.92 0.67
N PHE A 532 18.13 26.16 0.42
CA PHE A 532 17.04 25.29 0.84
C PHE A 532 17.20 23.85 0.33
N MET A 533 17.50 23.68 -0.96
CA MET A 533 17.74 22.35 -1.53
C MET A 533 18.93 21.65 -0.88
N ASN A 534 20.02 22.38 -0.58
CA ASN A 534 21.19 21.83 0.09
C ASN A 534 20.86 21.39 1.52
N GLU A 535 20.10 22.18 2.28
CA GLU A 535 19.63 21.78 3.61
C GLU A 535 18.76 20.52 3.56
N CYS A 536 17.81 20.44 2.63
CA CYS A 536 17.00 19.23 2.47
C CYS A 536 17.86 18.01 2.10
N LYS A 537 18.79 18.15 1.15
CA LYS A 537 19.65 17.05 0.66
C LYS A 537 20.51 16.43 1.76
N LYS A 538 21.00 17.20 2.73
CA LYS A 538 21.80 16.69 3.87
C LYS A 538 21.07 15.59 4.66
N HIS A 539 19.74 15.64 4.66
CA HIS A 539 18.90 14.71 5.41
C HIS A 539 18.22 13.67 4.52
N MET A 540 18.36 13.73 3.19
CA MET A 540 17.74 12.74 2.32
C MET A 540 18.48 11.41 2.42
N VAL A 541 17.71 10.35 2.66
CA VAL A 541 18.20 8.98 2.72
C VAL A 541 17.68 8.17 1.54
N PHE A 542 18.42 7.13 1.17
CA PHE A 542 17.92 6.16 0.21
C PHE A 542 16.75 5.41 0.83
N SER A 543 15.68 5.26 0.05
CA SER A 543 14.49 4.55 0.47
C SER A 543 13.89 3.77 -0.70
N ALA A 544 13.40 2.56 -0.44
CA ALA A 544 12.73 1.74 -1.43
C ALA A 544 11.40 1.22 -0.89
N THR A 545 10.40 1.12 -1.76
CA THR A 545 9.12 0.49 -1.39
C THR A 545 9.23 -1.01 -1.62
N SER A 546 8.94 -1.79 -0.59
CA SER A 546 8.99 -3.25 -0.65
C SER A 546 7.63 -3.84 -0.31
N ASN A 547 7.31 -4.95 -0.97
CA ASN A 547 6.11 -5.71 -0.70
C ASN A 547 6.43 -6.94 0.15
N LEU A 548 5.55 -7.27 1.08
CA LEU A 548 5.67 -8.41 1.98
C LEU A 548 4.35 -9.18 2.01
N ASN A 549 4.41 -10.45 1.66
CA ASN A 549 3.29 -11.38 1.80
C ASN A 549 3.54 -12.30 3.00
N LEU A 550 2.59 -12.32 3.93
CA LEU A 550 2.66 -13.12 5.15
C LEU A 550 1.46 -14.03 5.27
N ASP A 551 1.72 -15.31 5.48
CA ASP A 551 0.70 -16.24 5.97
C ASP A 551 0.69 -16.19 7.49
N MET A 552 -0.47 -15.86 8.04
CA MET A 552 -0.71 -15.61 9.45
C MET A 552 -1.61 -16.70 10.03
N LYS A 553 -1.28 -17.15 11.24
CA LYS A 553 -2.17 -18.02 12.00
C LYS A 553 -3.16 -17.16 12.78
N ILE A 554 -4.45 -17.45 12.64
CA ILE A 554 -5.47 -16.77 13.46
C ILE A 554 -5.58 -17.48 14.81
N LYS A 555 -5.37 -16.72 15.88
CA LYS A 555 -5.57 -17.19 17.26
C LYS A 555 -7.01 -17.03 17.71
N ASP A 556 -7.60 -15.88 17.42
CA ASP A 556 -8.98 -15.54 17.78
C ASP A 556 -9.50 -14.44 16.83
N MET A 557 -10.83 -14.35 16.72
CA MET A 557 -11.51 -13.31 15.97
C MET A 557 -12.65 -12.75 16.81
N ILE A 558 -12.49 -11.51 17.25
CA ILE A 558 -13.30 -10.90 18.29
C ILE A 558 -14.08 -9.75 17.69
N VAL A 559 -15.41 -9.78 17.84
CA VAL A 559 -16.23 -8.58 17.62
C VAL A 559 -16.10 -7.71 18.87
N HIS A 560 -15.52 -6.53 18.66
CA HIS A 560 -15.28 -5.55 19.71
C HIS A 560 -16.36 -4.48 19.65
N ASP A 561 -17.22 -4.47 20.67
CA ASP A 561 -18.30 -3.49 20.83
C ASP A 561 -18.52 -3.19 22.31
N HIS A 562 -18.35 -1.92 22.71
CA HIS A 562 -18.47 -1.48 24.10
C HIS A 562 -19.91 -1.52 24.68
N HIS A 563 -20.95 -1.57 23.84
CA HIS A 563 -22.36 -1.50 24.28
C HIS A 563 -23.18 -2.77 23.98
N ARG A 564 -22.61 -3.77 23.29
CA ARG A 564 -23.33 -5.01 22.99
C ARG A 564 -23.09 -6.02 24.11
N THR A 565 -24.10 -6.22 24.95
CA THR A 565 -24.12 -7.34 25.88
C THR A 565 -24.57 -8.60 25.13
N LYS A 566 -24.25 -9.79 25.67
CA LYS A 566 -24.66 -11.10 25.10
C LYS A 566 -26.18 -11.24 24.88
N THR A 567 -26.97 -10.32 25.44
CA THR A 567 -28.43 -10.25 25.43
C THR A 567 -29.03 -9.39 24.32
N ASP A 568 -28.23 -8.61 23.58
CA ASP A 568 -28.72 -7.66 22.56
C ASP A 568 -28.84 -8.28 21.15
N ASP A 569 -29.00 -9.60 21.05
CA ASP A 569 -29.21 -10.31 19.78
C ASP A 569 -30.72 -10.39 19.50
N PRO A 570 -31.25 -9.85 18.38
CA PRO A 570 -32.69 -9.75 18.11
C PRO A 570 -33.42 -11.10 17.89
N GLN A 571 -32.81 -12.22 18.25
CA GLN A 571 -33.45 -13.54 18.23
C GLN A 571 -33.72 -14.14 19.62
N ILE A 572 -33.44 -13.43 20.71
CA ILE A 572 -33.66 -13.93 22.08
C ILE A 572 -35.07 -13.59 22.62
N GLU A 573 -35.82 -12.68 22.01
CA GLU A 573 -37.15 -12.28 22.51
C GLU A 573 -38.31 -13.28 22.25
N LEU A 574 -38.10 -14.36 21.48
CA LEU A 574 -39.18 -15.33 21.19
C LEU A 574 -39.29 -16.51 22.17
N VAL A 575 -38.56 -16.52 23.28
CA VAL A 575 -38.61 -17.65 24.24
C VAL A 575 -39.19 -17.29 25.62
N ASN A 576 -39.40 -16.01 25.94
CA ASN A 576 -39.86 -15.61 27.28
C ASN A 576 -41.33 -15.15 27.39
N SER A 577 -42.16 -15.29 26.35
CA SER A 577 -43.57 -14.87 26.39
C SER A 577 -44.57 -15.95 26.88
N ASN A 578 -44.10 -17.10 27.39
CA ASN A 578 -44.99 -18.18 27.85
C ASN A 578 -44.85 -18.55 29.34
N VAL A 579 -44.59 -17.58 30.21
CA VAL A 579 -44.83 -17.76 31.66
C VAL A 579 -45.32 -16.44 32.27
N CYS A 580 -46.64 -16.24 32.28
CA CYS A 580 -47.31 -15.51 33.34
C CYS A 580 -48.68 -16.13 33.60
N VAL A 581 -48.73 -16.81 34.74
CA VAL A 581 -49.91 -17.33 35.42
C VAL A 581 -50.89 -16.19 35.69
N ASN A 582 -52.17 -16.40 35.36
CA ASN A 582 -53.26 -15.77 36.08
C ASN A 582 -54.29 -16.84 36.43
N SER A 583 -54.19 -17.32 37.66
CA SER A 583 -55.32 -17.79 38.46
C SER A 583 -56.26 -16.62 38.73
N ILE A 584 -57.58 -16.83 38.63
CA ILE A 584 -58.63 -16.46 39.60
C ILE A 584 -60.00 -16.58 38.91
N PHE A 585 -60.85 -17.41 39.55
CA PHE A 585 -62.25 -17.82 39.28
C PHE A 585 -62.54 -18.74 38.09
#